data_AF-Q6WFW9-F1
#
_entry.id   AF-Q6WFW9-F1
#
_cell.length_a   1.000
_cell.length_b   1.000
_cell.length_c   1.000
_cell.angle_alpha   90.00
_cell.angle_beta   90.00
_cell.angle_gamma   90.00
#
_symmetry.space_group_name_H-M   'P 1'
#
loop_
_entity.id
_entity.type
_entity.pdbx_description
1 polymer ?
#
loop_
_entity_poly.entity_id
_entity_poly.type
_entity_poly.pdbx_seq_one_letter_code
_entity_poly.pdbx_strand_id
1 'polypeptide(L)'
;VPVLDRGCDTNHIDLKDRIIGGRNFTKDYEADPNVYLDNNGHGTHVAGTIAATENGVGVLGVAPLAKMLVLKVLAGDGSGSYEQIIEAIHYAVNWRGPNQEKVRIISMSLGGPQDVPELHEAIQNAVNQDVLVVCAAGNNGDCDDETEELDFPGAYSEVIEVGAVNLERKITCFSNSNQEIDLVAPGDEILSTYPDGKYAVLSGTSMASP
;
A
#
# COMPACT_ATOMS: atom_id res chain seq x y z
N VAL A 1 1.39 9.75 -4.61
CA VAL A 1 1.46 8.63 -3.67
C VAL A 1 1.84 7.38 -4.45
N PRO A 2 3.09 6.88 -4.37
CA PRO A 2 3.41 5.55 -4.84
C PRO A 2 2.67 4.51 -3.99
N VAL A 3 1.93 3.65 -4.67
CA VAL A 3 1.23 2.51 -4.09
C VAL A 3 2.05 1.27 -4.44
N LEU A 4 2.74 0.71 -3.44
CA LEU A 4 3.58 -0.48 -3.60
C LEU A 4 2.71 -1.70 -3.25
N ASP A 5 2.21 -2.38 -4.27
CA ASP A 5 1.26 -3.48 -4.12
C ASP A 5 1.33 -4.47 -5.30
N ARG A 6 0.22 -5.13 -5.64
CA ARG A 6 0.07 -6.13 -6.71
C ARG A 6 -0.22 -5.52 -8.08
N GLY A 7 -0.07 -4.20 -8.23
CA GLY A 7 -0.45 -3.45 -9.42
C GLY A 7 -1.78 -2.73 -9.25
N CYS A 8 -2.36 -2.24 -10.34
CA CYS A 8 -3.66 -1.58 -10.33
C CYS A 8 -4.40 -1.77 -11.67
N ASP A 9 -5.72 -1.87 -11.65
CA ASP A 9 -6.54 -1.69 -12.86
C ASP A 9 -6.48 -0.23 -13.31
N THR A 10 -5.54 0.05 -14.21
CA THR A 10 -5.28 1.39 -14.76
C THR A 10 -6.43 1.96 -15.58
N ASN A 11 -7.41 1.13 -15.98
CA ASN A 11 -8.58 1.56 -16.75
C ASN A 11 -9.84 1.71 -15.89
N HIS A 12 -9.76 1.40 -14.58
CA HIS A 12 -10.88 1.56 -13.67
C HIS A 12 -11.40 3.01 -13.72
N ILE A 13 -12.72 3.18 -13.88
CA ILE A 13 -13.33 4.51 -14.10
C ILE A 13 -13.04 5.49 -12.95
N ASP A 14 -12.94 4.98 -11.73
CA ASP A 14 -12.61 5.77 -10.53
C ASP A 14 -11.11 6.09 -10.38
N LEU A 15 -10.21 5.42 -11.11
CA LEU A 15 -8.75 5.50 -10.88
C LEU A 15 -7.94 6.05 -12.05
N LYS A 16 -8.40 5.84 -13.30
CA LYS A 16 -7.64 6.14 -14.52
C LYS A 16 -7.07 7.57 -14.57
N ASP A 17 -7.82 8.54 -14.05
CA ASP A 17 -7.41 9.96 -14.07
C ASP A 17 -6.52 10.35 -12.88
N ARG A 18 -6.25 9.41 -11.97
CA ARG A 18 -5.41 9.58 -10.77
C ARG A 18 -4.04 8.94 -10.95
N ILE A 19 -3.97 7.88 -11.75
CA ILE A 19 -2.72 7.19 -12.05
C ILE A 19 -1.92 8.01 -13.07
N ILE A 20 -0.71 8.41 -12.69
CA ILE A 20 0.19 9.23 -13.54
C ILE A 20 1.40 8.46 -14.06
N GLY A 21 1.46 7.16 -13.76
CA GLY A 21 2.53 6.26 -14.17
C GLY A 21 2.63 5.06 -13.23
N GLY A 22 3.58 4.19 -13.53
CA GLY A 22 3.83 3.00 -12.73
C GLY A 22 5.04 2.24 -13.23
N ARG A 23 5.41 1.21 -12.48
CA ARG A 23 6.49 0.28 -12.84
C ARG A 23 6.24 -1.09 -12.22
N ASN A 24 6.57 -2.14 -12.96
CA ASN A 24 6.58 -3.51 -12.48
C ASN A 24 8.00 -3.94 -12.09
N PHE A 25 8.13 -4.46 -10.87
CA PHE A 25 9.36 -5.03 -10.31
C PHE A 25 9.25 -6.56 -10.18
N THR A 26 8.08 -7.12 -10.48
CA THR A 26 7.81 -8.56 -10.38
C THR A 26 8.24 -9.32 -11.62
N LYS A 27 8.17 -10.65 -11.55
CA LYS A 27 8.35 -11.54 -12.69
C LYS A 27 7.05 -11.77 -13.47
N ASP A 28 5.93 -11.24 -13.01
CA ASP A 28 4.69 -11.27 -13.78
C ASP A 28 4.88 -10.59 -15.12
N TYR A 29 4.12 -11.02 -16.13
CA TYR A 29 4.13 -10.45 -17.47
C TYR A 29 5.54 -10.44 -18.10
N GLU A 30 6.27 -11.55 -17.96
CA GLU A 30 7.64 -11.70 -18.46
C GLU A 30 8.62 -10.64 -17.91
N ALA A 31 8.33 -10.13 -16.70
CA ALA A 31 9.06 -9.04 -16.07
C ALA A 31 9.08 -7.74 -16.90
N ASP A 32 8.06 -7.48 -17.73
CA ASP A 32 7.94 -6.21 -18.44
C ASP A 32 7.72 -5.07 -17.43
N PRO A 33 8.65 -4.11 -17.29
CA PRO A 33 8.56 -3.03 -16.32
C PRO A 33 7.38 -2.08 -16.59
N ASN A 34 6.80 -2.09 -17.80
CA ASN A 34 5.69 -1.21 -18.18
C ASN A 34 4.32 -1.85 -17.92
N VAL A 35 4.26 -3.11 -17.49
CA VAL A 35 3.00 -3.82 -17.22
C VAL A 35 2.80 -3.99 -15.72
N TYR A 36 2.18 -3.01 -15.10
CA TYR A 36 1.85 -2.95 -13.66
C TYR A 36 0.35 -3.16 -13.40
N LEU A 37 -0.28 -4.03 -14.21
CA LEU A 37 -1.67 -4.40 -14.06
C LEU A 37 -1.87 -5.27 -12.81
N ASP A 38 -3.04 -5.12 -12.20
CA ASP A 38 -3.44 -5.94 -11.06
C ASP A 38 -4.03 -7.28 -11.53
N ASN A 39 -3.37 -8.37 -11.17
CA ASN A 39 -3.82 -9.74 -11.38
C ASN A 39 -4.29 -10.42 -10.08
N ASN A 40 -4.61 -9.64 -9.05
CA ASN A 40 -5.12 -10.13 -7.77
C ASN A 40 -6.41 -9.40 -7.36
N GLY A 41 -6.35 -8.06 -7.29
CA GLY A 41 -7.43 -7.16 -6.90
C GLY A 41 -7.10 -6.28 -5.69
N HIS A 42 -6.15 -6.70 -4.85
CA HIS A 42 -5.76 -5.96 -3.65
C HIS A 42 -5.21 -4.57 -3.95
N GLY A 43 -4.29 -4.43 -4.91
CA GLY A 43 -3.67 -3.13 -5.21
C GLY A 43 -4.65 -2.13 -5.82
N THR A 44 -5.61 -2.61 -6.61
CA THR A 44 -6.74 -1.80 -7.11
C THR A 44 -7.63 -1.33 -5.96
N HIS A 45 -7.88 -2.18 -4.97
CA HIS A 45 -8.68 -1.84 -3.78
C HIS A 45 -8.00 -0.77 -2.92
N VAL A 46 -6.72 -0.97 -2.61
CA VAL A 46 -5.88 0.00 -1.88
C VAL A 46 -5.84 1.35 -2.62
N ALA A 47 -5.61 1.35 -3.93
CA ALA A 47 -5.58 2.57 -4.74
C ALA A 47 -6.91 3.35 -4.72
N GLY A 48 -8.05 2.64 -4.68
CA GLY A 48 -9.36 3.27 -4.55
C GLY A 48 -9.57 3.95 -3.21
N THR A 49 -9.16 3.31 -2.12
CA THR A 49 -9.28 3.89 -0.78
C THR A 49 -8.47 5.19 -0.68
N ILE A 50 -7.28 5.25 -1.28
CA ILE A 50 -6.44 6.45 -1.32
C ILE A 50 -7.09 7.57 -2.16
N ALA A 51 -7.46 7.29 -3.42
CA ALA A 51 -7.71 8.38 -4.37
C ALA A 51 -8.81 8.13 -5.41
N ALA A 52 -9.73 7.18 -5.22
CA ALA A 52 -10.89 7.06 -6.11
C ALA A 52 -11.57 8.42 -6.33
N THR A 53 -11.79 8.78 -7.60
CA THR A 53 -12.22 10.14 -7.97
C THR A 53 -13.72 10.33 -7.75
N GLU A 54 -14.13 11.56 -7.42
CA GLU A 54 -15.54 11.94 -7.43
C GLU A 54 -16.05 12.06 -8.88
N ASN A 55 -16.86 11.10 -9.32
CA ASN A 55 -17.46 11.08 -10.67
C ASN A 55 -18.96 10.73 -10.66
N GLY A 56 -19.57 10.59 -9.47
CA GLY A 56 -20.99 10.26 -9.30
C GLY A 56 -21.32 8.76 -9.43
N VAL A 57 -20.31 7.89 -9.55
CA VAL A 57 -20.44 6.42 -9.49
C VAL A 57 -19.43 5.85 -8.49
N GLY A 58 -19.59 4.58 -8.12
CA GLY A 58 -18.56 3.85 -7.38
C GLY A 58 -18.30 4.37 -5.97
N VAL A 59 -17.03 4.60 -5.67
CA VAL A 59 -16.53 5.01 -4.35
C VAL A 59 -15.72 6.29 -4.43
N LEU A 60 -15.49 6.93 -3.28
CA LEU A 60 -14.67 8.13 -3.15
C LEU A 60 -13.49 7.85 -2.22
N GLY A 61 -12.28 8.11 -2.70
CA GLY A 61 -11.07 7.95 -1.90
C GLY A 61 -10.89 9.07 -0.89
N VAL A 62 -9.98 8.87 0.07
CA VAL A 62 -9.66 9.85 1.12
C VAL A 62 -9.10 11.15 0.51
N ALA A 63 -8.28 11.03 -0.53
CA ALA A 63 -7.65 12.12 -1.26
C ALA A 63 -7.97 12.04 -2.77
N PRO A 64 -9.22 12.34 -3.19
CA PRO A 64 -9.71 12.05 -4.55
C PRO A 64 -9.05 12.91 -5.64
N LEU A 65 -8.26 13.93 -5.27
CA LEU A 65 -7.48 14.76 -6.19
C LEU A 65 -5.99 14.40 -6.22
N ALA A 66 -5.53 13.51 -5.34
CA ALA A 66 -4.15 13.06 -5.31
C ALA A 66 -3.81 12.27 -6.58
N LYS A 67 -2.52 12.29 -6.95
CA LYS A 67 -1.98 11.47 -8.04
C LYS A 67 -1.22 10.28 -7.48
N MET A 68 -1.33 9.16 -8.18
CA MET A 68 -0.73 7.89 -7.77
C MET A 68 0.29 7.39 -8.77
N LEU A 69 1.35 6.76 -8.26
CA LEU A 69 2.24 5.91 -9.03
C LEU A 69 1.96 4.47 -8.63
N VAL A 70 1.73 3.59 -9.61
CA VAL A 70 1.46 2.17 -9.34
C VAL A 70 2.76 1.40 -9.42
N LEU A 71 3.29 0.99 -8.27
CA LEU A 71 4.53 0.20 -8.21
C LEU A 71 4.18 -1.25 -7.87
N LYS A 72 4.18 -2.11 -8.89
CA LYS A 72 3.88 -3.53 -8.71
C LYS A 72 5.11 -4.23 -8.14
N VAL A 73 5.08 -4.55 -6.86
CA VAL A 73 6.15 -5.25 -6.11
C VAL A 73 5.73 -6.65 -5.67
N LEU A 74 4.43 -6.96 -5.69
CA LEU A 74 3.88 -8.27 -5.41
C LEU A 74 3.27 -8.89 -6.67
N ALA A 75 3.52 -10.18 -6.90
CA ALA A 75 2.91 -10.96 -7.97
C ALA A 75 1.43 -11.26 -7.67
N GLY A 76 0.71 -11.80 -8.66
CA GLY A 76 -0.73 -12.08 -8.54
C GLY A 76 -1.10 -13.07 -7.42
N ASP A 77 -0.19 -13.98 -7.10
CA ASP A 77 -0.31 -14.92 -5.97
C ASP A 77 0.04 -14.30 -4.61
N GLY A 78 0.44 -13.02 -4.59
CA GLY A 78 0.88 -12.29 -3.40
C GLY A 78 2.33 -12.50 -3.01
N SER A 79 3.10 -13.29 -3.77
CA SER A 79 4.54 -13.42 -3.55
C SER A 79 5.29 -12.15 -3.94
N GLY A 80 6.34 -11.83 -3.21
CA GLY A 80 7.26 -10.74 -3.50
C GLY A 80 8.58 -10.96 -2.77
N SER A 81 9.61 -10.23 -3.17
CA SER A 81 10.92 -10.28 -2.52
C SER A 81 11.30 -8.91 -1.95
N TYR A 82 12.10 -8.92 -0.88
CA TYR A 82 12.57 -7.67 -0.27
C TYR A 82 13.36 -6.83 -1.26
N GLU A 83 14.12 -7.44 -2.17
CA GLU A 83 14.85 -6.72 -3.22
C GLU A 83 13.92 -5.92 -4.14
N GLN A 84 12.74 -6.47 -4.47
CA GLN A 84 11.74 -5.78 -5.31
C GLN A 84 11.14 -4.58 -4.57
N ILE A 85 10.86 -4.74 -3.27
CA ILE A 85 10.34 -3.66 -2.42
C ILE A 85 11.38 -2.55 -2.28
N ILE A 86 12.64 -2.91 -2.00
CA ILE A 86 13.78 -1.99 -1.89
C ILE A 86 13.97 -1.21 -3.20
N GLU A 87 14.00 -1.90 -4.35
CA GLU A 87 14.14 -1.24 -5.65
C GLU A 87 12.98 -0.27 -5.91
N ALA A 88 11.76 -0.65 -5.54
CA ALA A 88 10.58 0.21 -5.69
C ALA A 88 10.60 1.44 -4.77
N ILE A 89 11.08 1.32 -3.53
CA ILE A 89 11.28 2.46 -2.62
C ILE A 89 12.31 3.42 -3.23
N HIS A 90 13.46 2.91 -3.69
CA HIS A 90 14.45 3.74 -4.36
C HIS A 90 13.91 4.39 -5.64
N TYR A 91 13.15 3.66 -6.46
CA TYR A 91 12.49 4.20 -7.64
C TYR A 91 11.54 5.33 -7.27
N ALA A 92 10.68 5.13 -6.27
CA ALA A 92 9.71 6.11 -5.78
C ALA A 92 10.39 7.42 -5.35
N VAL A 93 11.43 7.33 -4.52
CA VAL A 93 12.17 8.48 -3.99
C VAL A 93 12.90 9.26 -5.11
N ASN A 94 13.49 8.54 -6.06
CA ASN A 94 14.23 9.13 -7.18
C ASN A 94 13.32 9.58 -8.34
N TRP A 95 12.05 9.18 -8.35
CA TRP A 95 11.12 9.50 -9.42
C TRP A 95 10.94 11.02 -9.57
N ARG A 96 10.93 11.48 -10.82
CA ARG A 96 10.61 12.86 -11.18
C ARG A 96 9.57 12.88 -12.28
N GLY A 97 8.53 13.67 -12.08
CA GLY A 97 7.51 13.93 -13.10
C GLY A 97 8.00 14.86 -14.21
N PRO A 98 7.18 15.09 -15.25
CA PRO A 98 7.54 15.93 -16.39
C PRO A 98 7.88 17.38 -16.00
N ASN A 99 7.36 17.88 -14.87
CA ASN A 99 7.65 19.21 -14.34
C ASN A 99 8.46 19.15 -13.04
N GLN A 100 9.29 18.11 -12.85
CA GLN A 100 10.08 17.88 -11.64
C GLN A 100 9.24 17.61 -10.38
N GLU A 101 8.01 17.13 -10.54
CA GLU A 101 7.21 16.66 -9.41
C GLU A 101 7.94 15.53 -8.69
N LYS A 102 7.88 15.53 -7.35
CA LYS A 102 8.42 14.46 -6.51
C LYS A 102 7.31 13.82 -5.68
N VAL A 103 7.52 12.59 -5.24
CA VAL A 103 6.62 11.90 -4.32
C VAL A 103 6.78 12.46 -2.90
N ARG A 104 5.73 12.32 -2.07
CA ARG A 104 5.71 12.79 -0.67
C ARG A 104 5.23 11.75 0.33
N ILE A 105 4.55 10.72 -0.14
CA ILE A 105 3.96 9.64 0.67
C ILE A 105 4.09 8.37 -0.14
N ILE A 106 4.69 7.33 0.43
CA ILE A 106 4.70 5.95 -0.04
C ILE A 106 3.71 5.16 0.82
N SER A 107 2.84 4.38 0.18
CA SER A 107 1.88 3.50 0.85
C SER A 107 2.24 2.04 0.55
N MET A 108 2.34 1.22 1.59
CA MET A 108 2.70 -0.21 1.52
C MET A 108 1.72 -1.04 2.36
N SER A 109 0.72 -1.62 1.70
CA SER A 109 -0.20 -2.57 2.31
C SER A 109 0.35 -4.00 2.22
N LEU A 110 1.56 -4.18 2.74
CA LEU A 110 2.34 -5.42 2.72
C LEU A 110 3.20 -5.52 3.99
N GLY A 111 3.63 -6.72 4.32
CA GLY A 111 4.48 -7.00 5.47
C GLY A 111 5.17 -8.36 5.31
N GLY A 112 6.28 -8.53 6.02
CA GLY A 112 7.00 -9.78 6.11
C GLY A 112 7.71 -9.93 7.46
N PRO A 113 7.99 -11.18 7.90
CA PRO A 113 8.43 -11.44 9.27
C PRO A 113 9.92 -11.17 9.51
N GLN A 114 10.67 -10.71 8.51
CA GLN A 114 12.12 -10.58 8.60
C GLN A 114 12.54 -9.12 8.60
N ASP A 115 13.32 -8.75 9.60
CA ASP A 115 14.10 -7.51 9.58
C ASP A 115 15.27 -7.65 8.60
N VAL A 116 15.26 -6.83 7.55
CA VAL A 116 16.29 -6.81 6.51
C VAL A 116 16.99 -5.45 6.56
N PRO A 117 18.29 -5.39 6.93
CA PRO A 117 19.01 -4.13 7.09
C PRO A 117 18.95 -3.21 5.86
N GLU A 118 19.01 -3.78 4.65
CA GLU A 118 18.92 -3.04 3.40
C GLU A 118 17.52 -2.45 3.16
N LEU A 119 16.46 -3.12 3.66
CA LEU A 119 15.10 -2.56 3.66
C LEU A 119 15.01 -1.38 4.62
N HIS A 120 15.55 -1.51 5.82
CA HIS A 120 15.58 -0.42 6.80
C HIS A 120 16.34 0.80 6.26
N GLU A 121 17.50 0.61 5.64
CA GLU A 121 18.27 1.69 5.02
C GLU A 121 17.46 2.39 3.89
N ALA A 122 16.73 1.62 3.07
CA ALA A 122 15.88 2.18 2.02
C ALA A 122 14.76 3.06 2.60
N ILE A 123 14.14 2.63 3.70
CA ILE A 123 13.13 3.40 4.46
C ILE A 123 13.74 4.69 5.03
N GLN A 124 14.87 4.58 5.72
CA GLN A 124 15.58 5.73 6.28
C GLN A 124 15.94 6.75 5.20
N ASN A 125 16.41 6.29 4.04
CA ASN A 125 16.68 7.16 2.90
C ASN A 125 15.41 7.85 2.36
N ALA A 126 14.27 7.17 2.31
CA ALA A 126 13.01 7.80 1.90
C ALA A 126 12.59 8.92 2.87
N VAL A 127 12.63 8.63 4.17
CA VAL A 127 12.25 9.57 5.25
C VAL A 127 13.21 10.77 5.26
N ASN A 128 14.51 10.55 5.13
CA ASN A 128 15.54 11.59 5.02
C ASN A 128 15.35 12.50 3.78
N GLN A 129 14.55 12.10 2.80
CA GLN A 129 14.21 12.90 1.61
C GLN A 129 12.81 13.55 1.70
N ASP A 130 12.24 13.66 2.90
CA ASP A 130 10.91 14.21 3.20
C ASP A 130 9.76 13.42 2.54
N VAL A 131 9.93 12.09 2.42
CA VAL A 131 8.89 11.16 1.97
C VAL A 131 8.37 10.39 3.17
N LEU A 132 7.09 10.57 3.49
CA LEU A 132 6.41 9.75 4.50
C LEU A 132 6.27 8.32 3.98
N VAL A 133 6.50 7.34 4.84
CA VAL A 133 6.23 5.94 4.53
C VAL A 133 5.13 5.45 5.46
N VAL A 134 4.06 4.90 4.87
CA VAL A 134 2.92 4.37 5.60
C VAL A 134 2.80 2.88 5.29
N CYS A 135 2.70 2.06 6.33
CA CYS A 135 2.63 0.62 6.22
C CYS A 135 1.49 0.02 7.05
N ALA A 136 0.94 -1.08 6.56
CA ALA A 136 0.05 -1.92 7.35
C ALA A 136 0.82 -2.60 8.48
N ALA A 137 0.21 -2.68 9.67
CA ALA A 137 0.83 -3.33 10.84
C ALA A 137 1.00 -4.85 10.70
N GLY A 138 0.24 -5.49 9.79
CA GLY A 138 0.19 -6.94 9.64
C GLY A 138 -1.15 -7.54 10.10
N ASN A 139 -1.37 -8.82 9.78
CA ASN A 139 -2.67 -9.50 9.98
C ASN A 139 -2.55 -10.81 10.78
N ASN A 140 -1.57 -10.87 11.68
CA ASN A 140 -1.17 -12.02 12.46
C ASN A 140 -1.55 -11.92 13.95
N GLY A 141 -2.26 -10.88 14.35
CA GLY A 141 -2.75 -10.69 15.71
C GLY A 141 -3.70 -11.81 16.17
N ASP A 142 -3.78 -11.98 17.49
CA ASP A 142 -4.50 -13.06 18.16
C ASP A 142 -5.59 -12.57 19.13
N CYS A 143 -6.00 -11.30 19.02
CA CYS A 143 -6.87 -10.59 19.97
C CYS A 143 -6.26 -10.32 21.37
N ASP A 144 -4.97 -10.57 21.60
CA ASP A 144 -4.27 -10.27 22.85
C ASP A 144 -3.32 -9.09 22.65
N ASP A 145 -3.50 -8.00 23.40
CA ASP A 145 -2.66 -6.80 23.30
C ASP A 145 -1.30 -6.96 23.99
N GLU A 146 -1.10 -8.05 24.72
CA GLU A 146 0.18 -8.41 25.34
C GLU A 146 1.06 -9.29 24.42
N THR A 147 0.52 -9.84 23.33
CA THR A 147 1.30 -10.58 22.33
C THR A 147 1.92 -9.58 21.35
N GLU A 148 3.24 -9.69 21.12
CA GLU A 148 3.95 -8.82 20.19
C GLU A 148 4.10 -9.51 18.83
N GLU A 149 3.40 -9.00 17.82
CA GLU A 149 3.56 -9.38 16.42
C GLU A 149 4.18 -8.24 15.60
N LEU A 150 5.28 -8.55 14.93
CA LEU A 150 6.02 -7.58 14.12
C LEU A 150 6.02 -8.03 12.67
N ASP A 151 5.56 -7.14 11.79
CA ASP A 151 5.76 -7.25 10.35
C ASP A 151 6.59 -6.06 9.85
N PHE A 152 7.59 -6.34 9.02
CA PHE A 152 8.44 -5.34 8.39
C PHE A 152 7.97 -5.06 6.96
N PRO A 153 8.03 -3.80 6.50
CA PRO A 153 8.69 -2.66 7.14
C PRO A 153 7.86 -1.89 8.18
N GLY A 154 6.62 -2.31 8.50
CA GLY A 154 5.74 -1.62 9.45
C GLY A 154 6.41 -1.33 10.80
N ALA A 155 7.07 -2.33 11.37
CA ALA A 155 7.76 -2.25 12.66
C ALA A 155 9.05 -1.39 12.69
N TYR A 156 9.41 -0.69 11.62
CA TYR A 156 10.53 0.27 11.68
C TYR A 156 10.05 1.62 12.23
N SER A 157 10.74 2.15 13.25
CA SER A 157 10.39 3.41 13.93
C SER A 157 10.23 4.65 13.03
N GLU A 158 10.79 4.64 11.82
CA GLU A 158 10.68 5.72 10.85
C GLU A 158 9.42 5.62 9.96
N VAL A 159 8.70 4.49 10.04
CA VAL A 159 7.47 4.20 9.29
C VAL A 159 6.27 4.59 10.12
N ILE A 160 5.23 5.08 9.44
CA ILE A 160 3.91 5.23 10.05
C ILE A 160 3.21 3.88 9.99
N GLU A 161 3.18 3.16 11.11
CA GLU A 161 2.54 1.85 11.20
C GLU A 161 1.05 1.98 11.52
N VAL A 162 0.20 1.35 10.69
CA VAL A 162 -1.25 1.50 10.76
C VAL A 162 -1.94 0.18 11.10
N GLY A 163 -2.53 0.12 12.29
CA GLY A 163 -3.41 -0.96 12.73
C GLY A 163 -4.85 -0.81 12.24
N ALA A 164 -5.65 -1.87 12.40
CA ALA A 164 -7.02 -1.92 11.90
C ALA A 164 -8.07 -1.89 13.02
N VAL A 165 -9.10 -1.08 12.79
CA VAL A 165 -10.35 -1.10 13.57
C VAL A 165 -11.55 -1.37 12.68
N ASN A 166 -12.63 -1.88 13.27
CA ASN A 166 -13.91 -1.99 12.60
C ASN A 166 -14.72 -0.68 12.67
N LEU A 167 -15.93 -0.66 12.10
CA LEU A 167 -16.79 0.54 12.07
C LEU A 167 -17.26 1.02 13.46
N GLU A 168 -17.26 0.15 14.47
CA GLU A 168 -17.49 0.52 15.88
C GLU A 168 -16.21 0.99 16.60
N ARG A 169 -15.10 1.16 15.88
CA ARG A 169 -13.78 1.54 16.42
C ARG A 169 -13.21 0.52 17.41
N LYS A 170 -13.55 -0.75 17.26
CA LYS A 170 -12.91 -1.84 17.99
C LYS A 170 -11.74 -2.35 17.17
N ILE A 171 -10.61 -2.58 17.83
CA ILE A 171 -9.44 -3.21 17.20
C ILE A 171 -9.86 -4.57 16.66
N THR A 172 -9.50 -4.84 15.41
CA THR A 172 -9.79 -6.12 14.76
C THR A 172 -8.84 -7.19 15.27
N CYS A 173 -9.34 -8.42 15.49
CA CYS A 173 -8.54 -9.52 16.05
C CYS A 173 -7.23 -9.77 15.29
N PHE A 174 -7.27 -9.63 13.96
CA PHE A 174 -6.12 -9.90 13.10
C PHE A 174 -5.06 -8.79 13.16
N SER A 175 -5.37 -7.59 13.67
CA SER A 175 -4.39 -6.50 13.68
C SER A 175 -3.24 -6.90 14.60
N ASN A 176 -2.02 -6.88 14.09
CA ASN A 176 -0.83 -7.05 14.92
C ASN A 176 -0.82 -6.01 16.05
N SER A 177 -0.27 -6.40 17.20
CA SER A 177 -0.01 -5.53 18.34
C SER A 177 1.49 -5.46 18.59
N ASN A 178 2.03 -4.25 18.76
CA ASN A 178 3.43 -4.01 19.12
C ASN A 178 3.62 -2.56 19.61
N GLN A 179 4.85 -2.17 19.97
CA GLN A 179 5.16 -0.83 20.50
C GLN A 179 5.41 0.25 19.43
N GLU A 180 5.45 -0.11 18.15
CA GLU A 180 5.75 0.77 17.02
C GLU A 180 4.47 1.26 16.29
N ILE A 181 3.28 0.75 16.66
CA ILE A 181 2.00 1.21 16.08
C ILE A 181 1.75 2.71 16.36
N ASP A 182 1.68 3.51 15.31
CA ASP A 182 1.42 4.95 15.41
C ASP A 182 -0.07 5.30 15.52
N LEU A 183 -0.90 4.65 14.69
CA LEU A 183 -2.34 4.91 14.65
C LEU A 183 -3.15 3.72 14.13
N VAL A 184 -4.47 3.87 14.22
CA VAL A 184 -5.42 2.90 13.66
C VAL A 184 -6.42 3.58 12.73
N ALA A 185 -6.89 2.83 11.74
CA ALA A 185 -7.89 3.27 10.77
C ALA A 185 -8.87 2.14 10.41
N PRO A 186 -10.01 2.44 9.76
CA PRO A 186 -10.96 1.42 9.34
C PRO A 186 -10.31 0.37 8.43
N GLY A 187 -10.26 -0.88 8.89
CA GLY A 187 -9.67 -1.99 8.15
C GLY A 187 -10.57 -3.21 8.03
N ASP A 188 -11.81 -3.15 8.52
CA ASP A 188 -12.78 -4.25 8.44
C ASP A 188 -13.98 -3.87 7.59
N GLU A 189 -14.36 -4.77 6.68
CA GLU A 189 -15.47 -4.60 5.74
C GLU A 189 -15.40 -3.32 4.90
N ILE A 190 -14.21 -3.04 4.34
CA ILE A 190 -13.96 -1.84 3.56
C ILE A 190 -14.32 -2.05 2.09
N LEU A 191 -15.30 -1.29 1.61
CA LEU A 191 -15.69 -1.24 0.20
C LEU A 191 -14.74 -0.32 -0.58
N SER A 192 -14.16 -0.84 -1.66
CA SER A 192 -13.35 -0.04 -2.60
C SER A 192 -13.39 -0.61 -4.02
N THR A 193 -12.63 -0.01 -4.93
CA THR A 193 -12.48 -0.42 -6.33
C THR A 193 -11.87 -1.80 -6.47
N TYR A 194 -12.18 -2.50 -7.55
CA TYR A 194 -11.68 -3.85 -7.85
C TYR A 194 -11.51 -4.02 -9.37
N PRO A 195 -10.61 -4.89 -9.87
CA PRO A 195 -10.37 -5.03 -11.29
C PRO A 195 -11.62 -5.33 -12.13
N ASP A 196 -11.54 -4.98 -13.42
CA ASP A 196 -12.63 -5.07 -14.39
C ASP A 196 -13.78 -4.08 -14.13
N GLY A 197 -13.47 -2.92 -13.54
CA GLY A 197 -14.48 -1.90 -13.21
C GLY A 197 -15.47 -2.33 -12.12
N LYS A 198 -15.05 -3.24 -11.23
CA LYS A 198 -15.87 -3.81 -10.15
C LYS A 198 -15.57 -3.12 -8.82
N TYR A 199 -16.28 -3.53 -7.78
CA TYR A 199 -16.05 -3.11 -6.41
C TYR A 199 -16.07 -4.35 -5.52
N ALA A 200 -15.30 -4.33 -4.44
CA ALA A 200 -15.21 -5.43 -3.49
C ALA A 200 -15.08 -4.91 -2.05
N VAL A 201 -15.53 -5.74 -1.12
CA VAL A 201 -15.35 -5.52 0.32
C VAL A 201 -14.21 -6.43 0.78
N LEU A 202 -13.17 -5.84 1.37
CA LEU A 202 -12.01 -6.55 1.91
C LEU A 202 -11.78 -6.13 3.37
N SER A 203 -11.09 -6.99 4.12
CA SER A 203 -10.67 -6.73 5.51
C SER A 203 -9.18 -7.03 5.67
N GLY A 204 -8.51 -6.22 6.47
CA GLY A 204 -7.09 -6.31 6.81
C GLY A 204 -6.51 -4.95 7.19
N THR A 205 -5.37 -4.93 7.87
CA THR A 205 -4.55 -3.71 8.06
C THR A 205 -4.14 -3.10 6.72
N SER A 206 -4.10 -3.90 5.66
CA SER A 206 -3.99 -3.46 4.28
C SER A 206 -5.04 -2.45 3.82
N MET A 207 -6.23 -2.47 4.41
CA MET A 207 -7.33 -1.54 4.12
C MET A 207 -7.34 -0.33 5.06
N ALA A 208 -6.66 -0.44 6.21
CA ALA A 208 -6.49 0.65 7.16
C ALA A 208 -5.35 1.60 6.76
N SER A 209 -4.24 1.06 6.23
CA SER A 209 -3.10 1.84 5.78
C SER A 209 -3.36 2.89 4.67
N PRO A 210 -4.19 2.63 3.64
CA PRO A 210 -4.48 3.59 2.56
C PRO A 210 -5.40 4.77 2.93
#